data_AF-A0A2T5Q3N7-F1
#
_entry.id   AF-A0A2T5Q3N7-F1
#
_cell.length_a   1.000
_cell.length_b   1.000
_cell.length_c   1.000
_cell.angle_alpha   90.00
_cell.angle_beta   90.00
_cell.angle_gamma   90.00
#
_symmetry.space_group_name_H-M   'P 1'
#
loop_
_entity.id
_entity.type
_entity.pdbx_description
1 polymer ?
#
loop_
_entity_poly.entity_id
_entity_poly.type
_entity_poly.pdbx_seq_one_letter_code
_entity_poly.pdbx_strand_id
1 'polypeptide(L)'
;MKFCPNCGKKTENDAKFCTNCGYNFTKRDNINHSNDNSINQKQITRKAENKNRSHKFVWIIGVMVILCIVSGGWFLFKNKSQSASSANETTTESADAKISSNTTNGSTTAQNSNSNDTSNNASDKLSSDIGPKETAAAIAYYADKSGLDGWKDYLKGNNGITIILSSAHASMVSDIGQGMLYGVLNEQLNVNGVTKNIYTLDEDDTVNIYHLSDENSPDNPATPIKSVSKDEIIQYINDHGYASDVKKLGSRVTLDQESY
;
A
#
# COMPACT_ATOMS: atom_id res chain seq x y z
N MET A 1 9.79 20.30 -5.80
CA MET A 1 8.47 20.88 -6.16
C MET A 1 7.42 19.94 -5.57
N LYS A 2 6.35 20.41 -4.93
CA LYS A 2 5.45 19.53 -4.15
C LYS A 2 4.08 19.34 -4.80
N PHE A 3 3.45 18.20 -4.60
CA PHE A 3 2.07 17.96 -5.04
C PHE A 3 1.08 18.27 -3.92
N CYS A 4 -0.06 18.88 -4.25
CA CYS A 4 -1.11 19.11 -3.27
C CYS A 4 -1.76 17.78 -2.86
N PRO A 5 -1.83 17.42 -1.57
CA PRO A 5 -2.44 16.15 -1.14
C PRO A 5 -3.96 16.11 -1.37
N ASN A 6 -4.62 17.27 -1.47
CA ASN A 6 -6.08 17.36 -1.64
C ASN A 6 -6.54 17.23 -3.11
N CYS A 7 -5.84 17.87 -4.06
CA CYS A 7 -6.25 17.87 -5.48
C CYS A 7 -5.19 17.35 -6.46
N GLY A 8 -4.00 17.03 -5.98
CA GLY A 8 -2.93 16.46 -6.79
C GLY A 8 -2.25 17.38 -7.80
N LYS A 9 -2.56 18.67 -7.84
CA LYS A 9 -1.85 19.61 -8.71
C LYS A 9 -0.45 19.94 -8.16
N LYS A 10 0.54 19.97 -9.06
CA LYS A 10 1.91 20.44 -8.82
C LYS A 10 1.89 21.88 -8.30
N THR A 11 2.70 22.14 -7.27
CA THR A 11 2.76 23.38 -6.51
C THR A 11 4.23 23.68 -6.14
N GLU A 12 4.59 24.94 -5.93
CA GLU A 12 5.91 25.37 -5.45
C GLU A 12 6.19 24.85 -4.02
N ASN A 13 7.46 24.58 -3.68
CA ASN A 13 7.83 23.94 -2.40
C ASN A 13 7.45 24.80 -1.18
N ASP A 14 7.62 26.11 -1.29
CA ASP A 14 7.37 27.14 -0.28
C ASP A 14 5.92 27.68 -0.30
N ALA A 15 5.10 27.24 -1.25
CA ALA A 15 3.70 27.68 -1.35
C ALA A 15 2.93 27.36 -0.06
N LYS A 16 2.32 28.40 0.52
CA LYS A 16 1.50 28.30 1.74
C LYS A 16 0.12 27.71 1.49
N PHE A 17 -0.42 27.90 0.29
CA PHE A 17 -1.72 27.38 -0.13
C PHE A 17 -1.64 26.81 -1.56
N CYS A 18 -2.43 25.77 -1.85
CA CYS A 18 -2.57 25.27 -3.21
C CYS A 18 -3.43 26.23 -4.03
N THR A 19 -2.87 26.79 -5.10
CA THR A 19 -3.54 27.73 -6.02
C THR A 19 -4.73 27.12 -6.77
N ASN A 20 -4.86 25.79 -6.79
CA ASN A 20 -5.92 25.08 -7.50
C ASN A 20 -7.12 24.67 -6.62
N CYS A 21 -6.92 24.42 -5.31
CA CYS A 21 -8.00 23.96 -4.41
C CYS A 21 -8.03 24.62 -3.01
N GLY A 22 -7.14 25.57 -2.73
CA GLY A 22 -7.10 26.29 -1.45
C GLY A 22 -6.50 25.52 -0.26
N TYR A 23 -6.02 24.28 -0.45
CA TYR A 23 -5.40 23.48 0.62
C TYR A 23 -4.23 24.23 1.28
N ASN A 24 -4.26 24.39 2.60
CA ASN A 24 -3.26 25.11 3.38
C ASN A 24 -2.13 24.16 3.84
N PHE A 25 -0.91 24.41 3.36
CA PHE A 25 0.28 23.64 3.74
C PHE A 25 0.83 24.04 5.12
N THR A 26 0.74 25.32 5.51
CA THR A 26 1.37 25.83 6.74
C THR A 26 0.74 25.34 8.04
N LYS A 27 -0.45 24.73 7.97
CA LYS A 27 -1.08 24.12 9.14
C LYS A 27 -0.31 22.90 9.67
N ARG A 28 0.57 22.28 8.86
CA ARG A 28 1.48 21.20 9.31
C ARG A 28 2.80 21.73 9.88
N ASP A 29 3.36 22.79 9.30
CA ASP A 29 4.69 23.32 9.67
C ASP A 29 4.75 23.81 11.13
N ASN A 30 3.63 24.34 11.65
CA ASN A 30 3.55 24.94 12.99
C ASN A 30 3.56 23.92 14.15
N ILE A 31 3.51 22.62 13.89
CA ILE A 31 3.62 21.59 14.94
C ILE A 31 5.09 21.24 15.23
N ASN A 32 6.00 21.44 14.28
CA ASN A 32 7.39 20.99 14.36
C ASN A 32 8.41 22.09 14.70
N HIS A 33 7.97 23.26 15.21
CA HIS A 33 8.89 24.36 15.51
C HIS A 33 8.64 25.06 16.86
N SER A 34 8.40 24.28 17.93
CA SER A 34 8.51 24.75 19.33
C SER A 34 9.89 24.43 19.94
N ASN A 35 10.96 24.87 19.26
CA ASN A 35 12.28 25.04 19.86
C ASN A 35 12.53 26.53 20.12
N ASP A 36 11.84 27.11 21.10
CA ASP A 36 12.18 28.43 21.63
C ASP A 36 13.19 28.29 22.77
N ASN A 37 14.46 28.54 22.47
CA ASN A 37 15.55 28.60 23.45
C ASN A 37 15.53 29.94 24.20
N SER A 38 14.60 30.10 25.14
CA SER A 38 14.62 31.21 26.09
C SER A 38 15.42 30.84 27.36
N ILE A 39 16.71 31.19 27.35
CA ILE A 39 17.56 31.07 28.54
C ILE A 39 17.22 32.21 29.51
N ASN A 40 16.52 31.88 30.62
CA ASN A 40 16.79 32.35 32.00
C ASN A 40 15.63 31.96 32.93
N GLN A 41 15.87 31.14 33.96
CA GLN A 41 15.84 31.57 35.37
C GLN A 41 16.10 30.41 36.37
N LYS A 42 16.94 30.68 37.38
CA LYS A 42 17.12 29.95 38.65
C LYS A 42 17.30 28.42 38.63
N GLN A 43 18.59 28.07 38.66
CA GLN A 43 19.15 26.97 39.45
C GLN A 43 18.50 26.86 40.86
N ILE A 44 17.79 25.77 41.12
CA ILE A 44 17.56 25.22 42.46
C ILE A 44 18.14 23.80 42.48
N THR A 45 19.21 23.62 43.24
CA THR A 45 19.81 22.30 43.46
C THR A 45 18.92 21.45 44.37
N ARG A 46 18.45 20.29 43.88
CA ARG A 46 18.05 19.18 44.75
C ARG A 46 18.63 17.85 44.26
N LYS A 47 19.16 17.14 45.24
CA LYS A 47 19.94 15.90 45.12
C LYS A 47 18.99 14.69 45.13
N ALA A 48 19.20 13.79 44.16
CA ALA A 48 18.87 12.35 44.14
C ALA A 48 17.50 11.83 44.61
N GLU A 49 16.84 11.06 43.74
CA GLU A 49 16.25 9.77 44.14
C GLU A 49 16.29 8.77 42.97
N ASN A 50 16.77 7.54 43.24
CA ASN A 50 16.60 6.38 42.36
C ASN A 50 15.18 5.83 42.54
N LYS A 51 14.40 5.70 41.46
CA LYS A 51 13.11 5.01 41.52
C LYS A 51 13.05 3.78 40.60
N ASN A 52 13.16 2.62 41.25
CA ASN A 52 13.10 1.27 40.69
C ASN A 52 11.89 1.03 39.77
N ARG A 53 12.09 0.19 38.74
CA ARG A 53 11.00 -0.36 37.90
C ARG A 53 10.08 -1.26 38.74
N SER A 54 8.76 -1.13 38.57
CA SER A 54 7.79 -1.87 39.38
C SER A 54 7.59 -3.30 38.86
N HIS A 55 7.98 -4.29 39.67
CA HIS A 55 7.93 -5.73 39.35
C HIS A 55 6.52 -6.35 39.17
N LYS A 56 5.46 -5.53 39.11
CA LYS A 56 4.06 -5.99 39.13
C LYS A 56 3.60 -6.63 37.81
N PHE A 57 4.20 -6.30 36.67
CA PHE A 57 3.85 -6.92 35.38
C PHE A 57 4.44 -8.33 35.20
N VAL A 58 5.60 -8.62 35.79
CA VAL A 58 6.26 -9.94 35.71
C VAL A 58 5.40 -11.03 36.38
N TRP A 59 4.70 -10.70 37.47
CA TRP A 59 3.86 -11.65 38.19
C TRP A 59 2.59 -12.05 37.43
N ILE A 60 2.01 -11.13 36.64
CA ILE A 60 0.81 -11.38 35.85
C ILE A 60 1.08 -12.39 34.72
N ILE A 61 2.23 -12.29 34.06
CA ILE A 61 2.64 -13.19 32.96
C ILE A 61 2.84 -14.63 33.49
N GLY A 62 3.48 -14.79 34.66
CA GLY A 62 3.72 -16.10 35.26
C GLY A 62 2.44 -16.87 35.59
N VAL A 63 1.40 -16.18 36.08
CA VAL A 63 0.09 -16.82 36.40
C VAL A 63 -0.65 -17.24 35.12
N MET A 64 -0.60 -16.42 34.06
CA MET A 64 -1.22 -16.75 32.77
C MET A 64 -0.63 -18.01 32.14
N VAL A 65 0.70 -18.14 32.14
CA VAL A 65 1.38 -19.32 31.56
C VAL A 65 0.99 -20.62 32.28
N ILE A 66 0.89 -20.61 33.61
CA ILE A 66 0.47 -21.78 34.39
C ILE A 66 -0.98 -22.18 34.07
N LEU A 67 -1.89 -21.20 33.91
CA LEU A 67 -3.28 -21.44 33.52
C LEU A 67 -3.39 -22.08 32.12
N CYS A 68 -2.61 -21.59 31.15
CA CYS A 68 -2.57 -22.12 29.79
C CYS A 68 -2.02 -23.56 29.70
N ILE A 69 -1.08 -23.93 30.57
CA ILE A 69 -0.54 -25.30 30.62
C ILE A 69 -1.61 -26.28 31.14
N VAL A 70 -2.37 -25.89 32.17
CA VAL A 70 -3.44 -26.70 32.75
C VAL A 70 -4.62 -26.87 31.79
N SER A 71 -5.00 -25.84 31.04
CA SER A 71 -6.07 -25.95 30.03
C SER A 71 -5.62 -26.65 28.75
N GLY A 72 -4.39 -26.39 28.28
CA GLY A 72 -3.84 -26.98 27.05
C GLY A 72 -3.63 -28.50 27.15
N GLY A 73 -3.23 -29.01 28.32
CA GLY A 73 -3.02 -30.44 28.54
C GLY A 73 -4.29 -31.30 28.36
N TRP A 74 -5.47 -30.75 28.62
CA TRP A 74 -6.73 -31.49 28.49
C TRP A 74 -7.21 -31.58 27.03
N PHE A 75 -6.93 -30.56 26.21
CA PHE A 75 -7.41 -30.50 24.83
C PHE A 75 -6.67 -31.46 23.89
N LEU A 76 -5.35 -31.65 24.10
CA LEU A 76 -4.53 -32.52 23.24
C LEU A 76 -4.80 -34.03 23.40
N PHE A 77 -5.48 -34.46 24.47
CA PHE A 77 -5.76 -35.89 24.69
C PHE A 77 -6.97 -36.42 23.90
N LYS A 78 -7.76 -35.56 23.23
CA LYS A 78 -9.04 -35.95 22.63
C LYS A 78 -9.08 -35.98 21.09
N ASN A 79 -7.96 -35.78 20.39
CA ASN A 79 -7.95 -35.81 18.93
C ASN A 79 -6.79 -36.64 18.34
N LYS A 80 -6.85 -37.97 18.50
CA LYS A 80 -5.99 -38.92 17.79
C LYS A 80 -6.80 -40.08 17.21
N SER A 81 -7.40 -39.86 16.04
CA SER A 81 -7.94 -40.92 15.20
C SER A 81 -7.93 -40.52 13.72
N GLN A 82 -7.43 -41.45 12.89
CA GLN A 82 -7.49 -41.49 11.42
C GLN A 82 -6.64 -40.49 10.60
N SER A 83 -5.48 -41.03 10.19
CA SER A 83 -5.02 -41.13 8.79
C SER A 83 -6.17 -41.26 7.75
N ALA A 84 -6.01 -41.01 6.46
CA ALA A 84 -4.85 -41.31 5.62
C ALA A 84 -4.84 -40.55 4.27
N SER A 85 -3.73 -40.70 3.55
CA SER A 85 -3.41 -40.12 2.25
C SER A 85 -4.33 -40.53 1.10
N SER A 86 -4.32 -39.74 0.02
CA SER A 86 -4.13 -40.28 -1.34
C SER A 86 -3.71 -39.19 -2.33
N ALA A 87 -2.70 -39.51 -3.14
CA ALA A 87 -2.44 -38.90 -4.43
C ALA A 87 -2.41 -40.04 -5.45
N ASN A 88 -3.05 -39.89 -6.62
CA ASN A 88 -2.34 -39.96 -7.90
C ASN A 88 -3.20 -39.49 -9.10
N GLU A 89 -2.50 -38.91 -10.08
CA GLU A 89 -2.58 -39.02 -11.55
C GLU A 89 -3.64 -39.95 -12.24
N THR A 90 -3.98 -39.86 -13.55
CA THR A 90 -3.80 -38.91 -14.70
C THR A 90 -4.52 -39.54 -15.93
N THR A 91 -4.77 -38.79 -17.04
CA THR A 91 -5.00 -39.28 -18.45
C THR A 91 -6.28 -40.12 -18.77
N THR A 92 -6.89 -40.12 -19.98
CA THR A 92 -6.87 -39.26 -21.20
C THR A 92 -8.18 -39.46 -22.02
N GLU A 93 -8.39 -38.63 -23.07
CA GLU A 93 -9.03 -38.93 -24.37
C GLU A 93 -10.55 -39.27 -24.43
N SER A 94 -11.37 -38.47 -25.14
CA SER A 94 -11.62 -38.43 -26.62
C SER A 94 -12.56 -39.57 -27.10
N ALA A 95 -13.54 -39.43 -28.00
CA ALA A 95 -14.11 -38.31 -28.78
C ALA A 95 -15.65 -38.61 -28.98
N ASP A 96 -16.47 -38.13 -29.94
CA ASP A 96 -16.30 -37.36 -31.17
C ASP A 96 -17.61 -36.61 -31.57
N ALA A 97 -17.56 -35.93 -32.73
CA ALA A 97 -18.57 -35.31 -33.59
C ALA A 97 -19.95 -36.05 -33.76
N LYS A 98 -21.03 -35.43 -34.27
CA LYS A 98 -21.06 -34.64 -35.53
C LYS A 98 -22.41 -33.93 -35.84
N ILE A 99 -22.33 -32.61 -36.07
CA ILE A 99 -22.96 -31.74 -37.12
C ILE A 99 -24.43 -31.99 -37.58
N SER A 100 -25.30 -30.96 -37.49
CA SER A 100 -25.92 -30.19 -38.62
C SER A 100 -27.11 -29.33 -38.12
N SER A 101 -27.09 -27.99 -38.11
CA SER A 101 -27.19 -26.98 -39.21
C SER A 101 -28.64 -26.57 -39.59
N ASN A 102 -28.95 -25.26 -39.52
CA ASN A 102 -29.87 -24.55 -40.45
C ASN A 102 -29.85 -23.01 -40.23
N THR A 103 -29.01 -22.28 -41.00
CA THR A 103 -29.38 -21.42 -42.14
C THR A 103 -30.89 -21.02 -42.28
N THR A 104 -31.33 -19.79 -42.66
CA THR A 104 -30.71 -18.44 -42.84
C THR A 104 -31.80 -17.38 -43.21
N ASN A 105 -31.37 -16.12 -43.40
CA ASN A 105 -31.97 -14.96 -44.10
C ASN A 105 -32.66 -13.95 -43.17
N GLY A 106 -32.51 -12.62 -43.25
CA GLY A 106 -32.05 -11.62 -44.22
C GLY A 106 -32.71 -10.28 -43.74
N SER A 107 -32.33 -9.04 -44.05
CA SER A 107 -31.69 -8.43 -45.22
C SER A 107 -31.20 -7.01 -44.84
N THR A 108 -29.95 -6.66 -45.21
CA THR A 108 -29.47 -5.45 -45.95
C THR A 108 -30.07 -4.03 -45.65
N THR A 109 -29.37 -2.89 -45.65
CA THR A 109 -28.20 -2.47 -46.49
C THR A 109 -27.30 -1.40 -45.86
N ALA A 110 -26.02 -1.48 -46.24
CA ALA A 110 -24.86 -0.66 -45.91
C ALA A 110 -24.95 0.88 -45.98
N GLN A 111 -23.98 1.52 -45.33
CA GLN A 111 -23.09 2.43 -46.06
C GLN A 111 -21.61 2.10 -45.76
N ASN A 112 -20.75 2.29 -46.76
CA ASN A 112 -19.40 1.76 -46.84
C ASN A 112 -18.37 2.90 -46.88
N SER A 113 -17.34 2.86 -46.04
CA SER A 113 -16.10 3.62 -46.22
C SER A 113 -14.92 2.78 -45.72
N ASN A 114 -14.14 2.27 -46.67
CA ASN A 114 -12.82 1.72 -46.39
C ASN A 114 -11.90 2.85 -45.87
N SER A 115 -11.37 2.67 -44.67
CA SER A 115 -10.11 3.27 -44.24
C SER A 115 -9.29 2.19 -43.56
N ASN A 116 -8.14 1.85 -44.13
CA ASN A 116 -7.13 1.04 -43.45
C ASN A 116 -6.48 1.89 -42.36
N ASP A 117 -7.16 2.03 -41.23
CA ASP A 117 -6.52 2.52 -40.01
C ASP A 117 -5.92 1.34 -39.25
N THR A 118 -4.63 1.14 -39.45
CA THR A 118 -3.75 0.58 -38.42
C THR A 118 -3.79 1.54 -37.24
N SER A 119 -4.81 1.39 -36.39
CA SER A 119 -4.97 2.18 -35.18
C SER A 119 -3.83 1.87 -34.24
N ASN A 120 -2.85 2.76 -34.20
CA ASN A 120 -1.71 2.66 -33.30
C ASN A 120 -2.21 2.77 -31.85
N ASN A 121 -1.96 1.75 -31.03
CA ASN A 121 -2.29 1.71 -29.59
C ASN A 121 -1.46 2.74 -28.78
N ALA A 122 -1.73 4.03 -29.00
CA ALA A 122 -1.11 5.15 -28.31
C ALA A 122 -1.99 5.70 -27.17
N SER A 123 -3.30 5.44 -27.18
CA SER A 123 -4.27 6.00 -26.23
C SER A 123 -4.25 5.33 -24.85
N ASP A 124 -3.79 4.08 -24.76
CA ASP A 124 -3.90 3.29 -23.53
C ASP A 124 -2.79 3.56 -22.52
N LYS A 125 -1.61 4.05 -22.95
CA LYS A 125 -0.46 4.29 -22.05
C LYS A 125 -0.74 5.34 -20.96
N LEU A 126 -0.04 5.22 -19.83
CA LEU A 126 0.15 6.28 -18.83
C LEU A 126 1.18 7.30 -19.34
N SER A 127 0.91 8.57 -19.05
CA SER A 127 1.89 9.67 -19.10
C SER A 127 2.89 9.54 -17.93
N SER A 128 4.03 10.25 -17.99
CA SER A 128 4.91 10.42 -16.82
C SER A 128 4.33 11.38 -15.77
N ASP A 129 3.50 12.35 -16.19
CA ASP A 129 2.81 13.30 -15.31
C ASP A 129 1.38 12.80 -14.99
N ILE A 130 1.30 11.77 -14.14
CA ILE A 130 0.05 11.23 -13.58
C ILE A 130 -0.29 11.89 -12.23
N GLY A 131 -1.59 12.01 -11.91
CA GLY A 131 -2.04 12.56 -10.64
C GLY A 131 -1.81 11.59 -9.47
N PRO A 132 -1.76 12.05 -8.20
CA PRO A 132 -1.36 11.20 -7.06
C PRO A 132 -2.20 9.94 -6.85
N LYS A 133 -3.48 9.97 -7.25
CA LYS A 133 -4.35 8.79 -7.22
C LYS A 133 -3.90 7.73 -8.23
N GLU A 134 -3.56 8.15 -9.44
CA GLU A 134 -3.00 7.27 -10.46
C GLU A 134 -1.56 6.85 -10.11
N THR A 135 -0.76 7.72 -9.49
CA THR A 135 0.57 7.38 -8.95
C THR A 135 0.48 6.29 -7.88
N ALA A 136 -0.43 6.44 -6.92
CA ALA A 136 -0.63 5.44 -5.87
C ALA A 136 -1.14 4.11 -6.43
N ALA A 137 -2.07 4.16 -7.40
CA ALA A 137 -2.52 2.97 -8.13
C ALA A 137 -1.38 2.31 -8.91
N ALA A 138 -0.52 3.11 -9.56
CA ALA A 138 0.65 2.64 -10.31
C ALA A 138 1.66 1.92 -9.40
N ILE A 139 2.00 2.52 -8.26
CA ILE A 139 2.91 1.92 -7.26
C ILE A 139 2.34 0.60 -6.73
N ALA A 140 1.07 0.59 -6.32
CA ALA A 140 0.43 -0.62 -5.80
C ALA A 140 0.34 -1.74 -6.85
N TYR A 141 0.06 -1.40 -8.12
CA TYR A 141 -0.03 -2.37 -9.21
C TYR A 141 1.36 -2.90 -9.61
N TYR A 142 2.38 -2.05 -9.61
CA TYR A 142 3.78 -2.47 -9.79
C TYR A 142 4.21 -3.45 -8.70
N ALA A 143 3.92 -3.17 -7.44
CA ALA A 143 4.30 -4.03 -6.32
C ALA A 143 3.59 -5.39 -6.35
N ASP A 144 2.29 -5.40 -6.65
CA ASP A 144 1.47 -6.62 -6.80
C ASP A 144 1.95 -7.49 -7.98
N LYS A 145 2.18 -6.92 -9.17
CA LYS A 145 2.58 -7.67 -10.37
C LYS A 145 4.05 -8.04 -10.44
N SER A 146 4.92 -7.25 -9.82
CA SER A 146 6.32 -7.65 -9.61
C SER A 146 6.45 -8.76 -8.55
N GLY A 147 5.37 -9.09 -7.84
CA GLY A 147 5.35 -10.13 -6.81
C GLY A 147 6.22 -9.78 -5.61
N LEU A 148 6.31 -8.50 -5.25
CA LEU A 148 7.08 -8.06 -4.09
C LEU A 148 6.52 -8.69 -2.80
N ASP A 149 7.41 -8.95 -1.84
CA ASP A 149 7.02 -9.64 -0.61
C ASP A 149 5.95 -8.85 0.17
N GLY A 150 4.95 -9.57 0.67
CA GLY A 150 3.74 -9.00 1.26
C GLY A 150 2.80 -8.22 0.32
N TRP A 151 3.20 -7.90 -0.92
CA TRP A 151 2.37 -7.19 -1.91
C TRP A 151 1.77 -8.11 -2.98
N LYS A 152 2.32 -9.31 -3.16
CA LYS A 152 1.76 -10.31 -4.08
C LYS A 152 0.28 -10.56 -3.78
N ASP A 153 -0.54 -10.50 -4.82
CA ASP A 153 -1.99 -10.71 -4.77
C ASP A 153 -2.79 -9.65 -3.97
N TYR A 154 -2.15 -8.57 -3.51
CA TYR A 154 -2.76 -7.52 -2.68
C TYR A 154 -3.90 -6.77 -3.38
N LEU A 155 -3.94 -6.76 -4.72
CA LEU A 155 -5.01 -6.13 -5.50
C LEU A 155 -6.10 -7.10 -5.98
N LYS A 156 -6.12 -8.36 -5.51
CA LYS A 156 -7.24 -9.28 -5.76
C LYS A 156 -8.56 -8.71 -5.24
N GLY A 157 -9.66 -9.04 -5.92
CA GLY A 157 -11.00 -8.49 -5.63
C GLY A 157 -11.24 -7.08 -6.20
N ASN A 158 -10.18 -6.29 -6.33
CA ASN A 158 -10.08 -5.15 -7.25
C ASN A 158 -11.20 -4.07 -7.09
N ASN A 159 -11.59 -3.77 -5.84
CA ASN A 159 -12.66 -2.83 -5.49
C ASN A 159 -12.21 -1.36 -5.29
N GLY A 160 -10.91 -1.12 -5.14
CA GLY A 160 -10.34 0.18 -4.78
C GLY A 160 -9.27 0.01 -3.70
N ILE A 161 -8.56 1.08 -3.37
CA ILE A 161 -7.60 1.13 -2.25
C ILE A 161 -7.68 2.51 -1.58
N THR A 162 -7.45 2.56 -0.27
CA THR A 162 -7.31 3.80 0.48
C THR A 162 -5.82 4.01 0.79
N ILE A 163 -5.30 5.20 0.48
CA ILE A 163 -3.95 5.60 0.85
C ILE A 163 -4.03 6.41 2.13
N ILE A 164 -3.43 5.89 3.19
CA ILE A 164 -3.35 6.52 4.51
C ILE A 164 -2.04 7.31 4.56
N LEU A 165 -2.15 8.64 4.59
CA LEU A 165 -1.03 9.55 4.68
C LEU A 165 -0.70 9.83 6.15
N SER A 166 0.51 9.45 6.59
CA SER A 166 0.98 9.67 7.96
C SER A 166 2.41 10.18 8.00
N SER A 167 2.71 11.06 8.96
CA SER A 167 4.06 11.57 9.24
C SER A 167 4.59 11.18 10.63
N ALA A 168 3.73 10.88 11.61
CA ALA A 168 4.22 10.60 12.97
C ALA A 168 4.87 9.22 13.11
N HIS A 169 4.63 8.33 12.13
CA HIS A 169 5.27 7.02 12.04
C HIS A 169 6.51 6.99 11.14
N ALA A 170 6.97 8.13 10.61
CA ALA A 170 8.08 8.19 9.64
C ALA A 170 9.36 7.45 10.09
N SER A 171 9.66 7.42 11.39
CA SER A 171 10.80 6.67 11.95
C SER A 171 10.68 5.14 11.88
N MET A 172 9.56 4.58 11.42
CA MET A 172 9.38 3.14 11.21
C MET A 172 10.12 2.60 9.97
N VAL A 173 10.62 3.47 9.08
CA VAL A 173 11.35 3.10 7.86
C VAL A 173 12.72 3.81 7.78
N SER A 174 13.68 3.20 7.07
CA SER A 174 15.02 3.77 6.91
C SER A 174 15.06 4.99 5.99
N ASP A 175 14.32 4.96 4.89
CA ASP A 175 14.35 5.97 3.83
C ASP A 175 13.02 6.73 3.84
N ILE A 176 12.97 7.73 4.72
CA ILE A 176 11.77 8.52 5.01
C ILE A 176 11.29 9.40 3.84
N GLY A 177 12.13 9.56 2.80
CA GLY A 177 11.94 10.49 1.69
C GLY A 177 11.54 11.89 2.13
N GLN A 178 10.46 12.41 1.56
CA GLN A 178 9.87 13.71 1.91
C GLN A 178 9.14 13.73 3.28
N GLY A 179 9.42 12.77 4.18
CA GLY A 179 8.87 12.72 5.54
C GLY A 179 7.42 12.26 5.65
N MET A 180 6.89 11.61 4.60
CA MET A 180 5.51 11.14 4.51
C MET A 180 5.49 9.64 4.16
N LEU A 181 4.81 8.86 4.99
CA LEU A 181 4.44 7.48 4.71
C LEU A 181 3.09 7.45 3.99
N TYR A 182 2.99 6.56 3.00
CA TYR A 182 1.79 6.28 2.24
C TYR A 182 1.43 4.82 2.44
N GLY A 183 0.64 4.54 3.47
CA GLY A 183 0.14 3.20 3.77
C GLY A 183 -0.99 2.83 2.81
N VAL A 184 -0.91 1.67 2.15
CA VAL A 184 -1.93 1.21 1.20
C VAL A 184 -2.87 0.24 1.91
N LEU A 185 -4.16 0.59 1.98
CA LEU A 185 -5.20 -0.20 2.61
C LEU A 185 -6.14 -0.80 1.55
N ASN A 186 -6.15 -2.12 1.45
CA ASN A 186 -7.24 -2.88 0.83
C ASN A 186 -8.17 -3.40 1.95
N GLU A 187 -9.36 -2.81 2.08
CA GLU A 187 -10.34 -3.14 3.12
C GLU A 187 -10.79 -4.62 3.11
N GLN A 188 -10.64 -5.33 1.99
CA GLN A 188 -10.97 -6.76 1.89
C GLN A 188 -9.93 -7.67 2.56
N LEU A 189 -8.69 -7.18 2.70
CA LEU A 189 -7.57 -7.90 3.30
C LEU A 189 -7.26 -7.39 4.72
N ASN A 190 -7.39 -6.08 4.93
CA ASN A 190 -6.99 -5.38 6.15
C ASN A 190 -8.21 -5.06 7.05
N VAL A 191 -8.94 -6.09 7.46
CA VAL A 191 -10.15 -5.99 8.32
C VAL A 191 -9.93 -5.32 9.69
N ASN A 192 -8.69 -5.11 10.13
CA ASN A 192 -8.34 -4.40 11.36
C ASN A 192 -7.78 -2.97 11.12
N GLY A 193 -7.77 -2.49 9.87
CA GLY A 193 -7.30 -1.15 9.50
C GLY A 193 -5.77 -0.96 9.51
N VAL A 194 -4.99 -1.91 10.03
CA VAL A 194 -3.52 -1.79 10.06
C VAL A 194 -2.97 -2.17 8.69
N THR A 195 -2.34 -1.23 7.99
CA THR A 195 -1.60 -1.51 6.76
C THR A 195 -0.12 -1.78 7.05
N LYS A 196 0.36 -2.90 6.50
CA LYS A 196 1.78 -3.27 6.47
C LYS A 196 2.44 -2.93 5.13
N ASN A 197 1.64 -2.58 4.11
CA ASN A 197 2.09 -2.32 2.75
C ASN A 197 2.22 -0.81 2.56
N ILE A 198 3.46 -0.30 2.56
CA ILE A 198 3.73 1.14 2.66
C ILE A 198 4.74 1.54 1.59
N TYR A 199 4.67 2.78 1.11
CA TYR A 199 5.76 3.41 0.38
C TYR A 199 6.09 4.81 0.91
N THR A 200 7.30 5.31 0.62
CA THR A 200 7.70 6.71 0.74
C THR A 200 8.08 7.26 -0.65
N LEU A 201 8.20 8.58 -0.76
CA LEU A 201 8.59 9.28 -1.99
C LEU A 201 9.73 10.24 -1.70
N ASP A 202 10.82 10.12 -2.44
CA ASP A 202 11.98 11.01 -2.37
C ASP A 202 11.77 12.28 -3.22
N GLU A 203 12.67 13.27 -3.15
CA GLU A 203 12.54 14.52 -3.92
C GLU A 203 12.75 14.35 -5.44
N ASP A 204 13.42 13.27 -5.85
CA ASP A 204 13.75 12.93 -7.24
C ASP A 204 12.74 11.97 -7.89
N ASP A 205 11.54 11.82 -7.28
CA ASP A 205 10.51 10.86 -7.67
C ASP A 205 10.93 9.36 -7.53
N THR A 206 11.98 9.05 -6.74
CA THR A 206 12.23 7.67 -6.28
C THR A 206 11.14 7.21 -5.31
N VAL A 207 10.64 6.00 -5.54
CA VAL A 207 9.65 5.31 -4.71
C VAL A 207 10.35 4.21 -3.93
N ASN A 208 10.34 4.33 -2.60
CA ASN A 208 10.82 3.28 -1.70
C ASN A 208 9.62 2.49 -1.19
N ILE A 209 9.56 1.19 -1.51
CA ILE A 209 8.45 0.29 -1.22
C ILE A 209 8.85 -0.62 -0.05
N TYR A 210 7.93 -0.81 0.90
CA TYR A 210 8.12 -1.55 2.14
C TYR A 210 7.02 -2.60 2.35
N HIS A 211 7.35 -3.62 3.13
CA HIS A 211 6.36 -4.43 3.85
C HIS A 211 6.78 -4.49 5.33
N LEU A 212 5.99 -3.89 6.23
CA LEU A 212 6.30 -3.83 7.65
C LEU A 212 5.98 -5.16 8.34
N SER A 213 6.90 -5.61 9.19
CA SER A 213 6.70 -6.67 10.17
C SER A 213 6.36 -6.10 11.54
N ASP A 214 5.88 -6.96 12.46
CA ASP A 214 5.63 -6.55 13.85
C ASP A 214 6.92 -6.39 14.67
N GLU A 215 8.09 -6.67 14.07
CA GLU A 215 9.43 -6.46 14.66
C GLU A 215 10.02 -5.08 14.29
N ASN A 216 9.40 -4.35 13.36
CA ASN A 216 9.86 -3.03 12.97
C ASN A 216 9.44 -1.96 14.00
N SER A 217 10.38 -1.07 14.31
CA SER A 217 10.22 -0.03 15.33
C SER A 217 11.16 1.14 15.05
N PRO A 218 11.06 2.27 15.76
CA PRO A 218 12.01 3.38 15.58
C PRO A 218 13.48 3.03 15.83
N ASP A 219 13.74 2.00 16.66
CA ASP A 219 15.10 1.49 16.94
C ASP A 219 15.54 0.39 15.94
N ASN A 220 14.60 -0.14 15.14
CA ASN A 220 14.81 -1.18 14.11
C ASN A 220 13.92 -0.88 12.88
N PRO A 221 14.19 0.20 12.14
CA PRO A 221 13.34 0.64 11.03
C PRO A 221 13.38 -0.36 9.88
N ALA A 222 12.26 -0.49 9.16
CA ALA A 222 12.18 -1.33 7.97
C ALA A 222 13.03 -0.74 6.83
N THR A 223 13.79 -1.60 6.14
CA THR A 223 14.46 -1.25 4.89
C THR A 223 13.53 -1.48 3.69
N PRO A 224 13.69 -0.73 2.58
CA PRO A 224 12.85 -0.91 1.42
C PRO A 224 13.12 -2.26 0.77
N ILE A 225 12.04 -3.01 0.50
CA ILE A 225 12.10 -4.25 -0.28
C ILE A 225 12.36 -3.95 -1.77
N LYS A 226 12.05 -2.72 -2.22
CA LYS A 226 12.36 -2.23 -3.55
C LYS A 226 12.42 -0.69 -3.57
N SER A 227 13.52 -0.15 -4.09
CA SER A 227 13.60 1.25 -4.55
C SER A 227 13.59 1.27 -6.08
N VAL A 228 12.83 2.20 -6.65
CA VAL A 228 12.62 2.33 -8.11
C VAL A 228 12.07 3.72 -8.44
N SER A 229 12.44 4.30 -9.58
CA SER A 229 11.88 5.60 -9.98
C SER A 229 10.41 5.50 -10.40
N LYS A 230 9.64 6.57 -10.21
CA LYS A 230 8.27 6.69 -10.72
C LYS A 230 8.18 6.44 -12.24
N ASP A 231 9.17 6.92 -13.01
CA ASP A 231 9.19 6.73 -14.46
C ASP A 231 9.43 5.27 -14.86
N GLU A 232 10.27 4.51 -14.14
CA GLU A 232 10.42 3.06 -14.34
C GLU A 232 9.15 2.29 -13.97
N ILE A 233 8.42 2.69 -12.93
CA ILE A 233 7.10 2.13 -12.60
C ILE A 233 6.11 2.36 -13.75
N ILE A 234 6.05 3.58 -14.28
CA ILE A 234 5.17 3.95 -15.39
C ILE A 234 5.56 3.20 -16.67
N GLN A 235 6.85 3.05 -16.93
CA GLN A 235 7.35 2.23 -18.03
C GLN A 235 6.93 0.76 -17.87
N TYR A 236 7.14 0.15 -16.70
CA TYR A 236 6.72 -1.22 -16.40
C TYR A 236 5.22 -1.41 -16.68
N ILE A 237 4.37 -0.51 -16.20
CA ILE A 237 2.91 -0.54 -16.41
C ILE A 237 2.56 -0.47 -17.91
N ASN A 238 3.24 0.40 -18.65
CA ASN A 238 3.03 0.60 -20.08
C ASN A 238 3.49 -0.60 -20.92
N ASP A 239 4.65 -1.16 -20.60
CA ASP A 239 5.27 -2.24 -21.38
C ASP A 239 4.58 -3.60 -21.12
N HIS A 240 3.91 -3.76 -19.98
CA HIS A 240 3.07 -4.94 -19.66
C HIS A 240 1.58 -4.75 -19.99
N GLY A 241 1.17 -3.59 -20.55
CA GLY A 241 -0.22 -3.32 -20.93
C GLY A 241 -1.19 -3.07 -19.77
N TYR A 242 -0.69 -2.84 -18.56
CA TYR A 242 -1.49 -2.64 -17.34
C TYR A 242 -2.12 -1.25 -17.20
N ALA A 243 -1.85 -0.36 -18.15
CA ALA A 243 -2.18 1.05 -18.05
C ALA A 243 -3.68 1.34 -17.89
N SER A 244 -4.56 0.57 -18.54
CA SER A 244 -6.01 0.70 -18.38
C SER A 244 -6.52 0.21 -17.01
N ASP A 245 -5.91 -0.83 -16.44
CA ASP A 245 -6.23 -1.29 -15.09
C ASP A 245 -5.78 -0.28 -14.03
N VAL A 246 -4.59 0.32 -14.20
CA VAL A 246 -4.07 1.36 -13.31
C VAL A 246 -4.95 2.62 -13.35
N LYS A 247 -5.39 3.07 -14.54
CA LYS A 247 -6.37 4.15 -14.68
C LYS A 247 -7.69 3.82 -13.96
N LYS A 248 -8.18 2.58 -14.11
CA LYS A 248 -9.41 2.08 -13.45
C LYS A 248 -9.27 1.91 -11.94
N LEU A 249 -8.07 1.63 -11.42
CA LEU A 249 -7.79 1.61 -9.99
C LEU A 249 -7.66 3.04 -9.46
N GLY A 250 -6.95 3.92 -10.15
CA GLY A 250 -6.76 5.34 -9.80
C GLY A 250 -8.06 6.10 -9.57
N SER A 251 -9.08 5.88 -10.41
CA SER A 251 -10.42 6.46 -10.21
C SER A 251 -11.15 5.98 -8.94
N ARG A 252 -10.67 4.88 -8.33
CA ARG A 252 -11.17 4.25 -7.10
C ARG A 252 -10.14 4.29 -5.96
N VAL A 253 -9.10 5.13 -6.08
CA VAL A 253 -8.20 5.45 -4.97
C VAL A 253 -8.82 6.53 -4.10
N THR A 254 -8.92 6.25 -2.80
CA THR A 254 -9.21 7.25 -1.76
C THR A 254 -7.90 7.72 -1.14
N LEU A 255 -7.80 9.01 -0.81
CA LEU A 255 -6.69 9.55 -0.03
C LEU A 255 -7.26 9.96 1.32
N ASP A 256 -6.71 9.42 2.40
CA ASP A 256 -7.06 9.76 3.77
C ASP A 256 -5.80 10.19 4.52
N GLN A 257 -5.95 11.04 5.55
CA GLN A 257 -4.83 11.53 6.35
C GLN A 257 -5.11 11.23 7.81
N GLU A 258 -4.17 10.58 8.49
CA GLU A 258 -4.31 10.33 9.93
C GLU A 258 -4.53 11.65 10.67
N SER A 259 -5.62 11.66 11.44
CA SER A 259 -6.02 12.75 12.32
C SER A 259 -5.46 12.44 13.71
N TYR A 260 -4.56 13.31 14.18
CA TYR A 260 -4.02 13.31 15.55
C TYR A 260 -4.80 14.28 16.45
#